data_AF-A0A5D6Y3I3-F1
#
_entry.id   AF-A0A5D6Y3I3-F1
#
_cell.length_a   1.000
_cell.length_b   1.000
_cell.length_c   1.000
_cell.angle_alpha   90.00
_cell.angle_beta   90.00
_cell.angle_gamma   90.00
#
_symmetry.space_group_name_H-M   'P 1'
#
loop_
_entity.id
_entity.type
_entity.pdbx_description
1 polymer ?
#
loop_
_entity_poly.entity_id
_entity_poly.type
_entity_poly.pdbx_seq_one_letter_code
_entity_poly.pdbx_strand_id
1 'polypeptide(L)'
;MASHACWWLEDVKRTEREWHAASARGQLQLAKIADCVQKTTYLEGEHWGLLSDCADLHERASSRLWELAHRSQRRLLESIDELAAIYAQMSALLQPPSGARKLDETTRQRYEAFLVEILGMFERELVAKSLVSADIFDCRQHDTMTLYLAAWQMQPHIDKQRIDEVEKLVLNDAHYRL
;
A
#
# COMPACT_ATOMS: atom_id res chain seq x y z
N MET A 1 -28.43 -6.83 19.34
CA MET A 1 -27.49 -5.95 20.09
C MET A 1 -26.09 -6.57 20.01
N ALA A 2 -25.44 -6.51 18.85
CA ALA A 2 -24.17 -7.18 18.59
C ALA A 2 -23.12 -6.14 18.16
N SER A 3 -22.53 -5.41 19.12
CA SER A 3 -21.59 -4.33 18.77
C SER A 3 -20.52 -4.04 19.83
N HIS A 4 -20.26 -4.95 20.78
CA HIS A 4 -19.27 -4.70 21.84
C HIS A 4 -18.35 -5.90 22.15
N ALA A 5 -18.08 -6.78 21.17
CA ALA A 5 -17.17 -7.88 21.40
C ALA A 5 -15.70 -7.42 21.35
N CYS A 6 -15.29 -6.75 20.28
CA CYS A 6 -13.93 -6.25 20.09
C CYS A 6 -13.96 -4.76 19.76
N TRP A 7 -13.12 -3.96 20.42
CA TRP A 7 -13.17 -2.50 20.33
C TRP A 7 -12.58 -1.94 19.03
N TRP A 8 -11.76 -2.70 18.31
CA TRP A 8 -11.05 -2.24 17.12
C TRP A 8 -11.53 -2.87 15.81
N LEU A 9 -12.34 -3.93 15.84
CA LEU A 9 -12.61 -4.74 14.63
C LEU A 9 -13.23 -3.95 13.48
N GLU A 10 -14.27 -3.16 13.76
CA GLU A 10 -14.94 -2.37 12.72
C GLU A 10 -14.05 -1.21 12.22
N ASP A 11 -13.25 -0.62 13.10
CA ASP A 11 -12.32 0.44 12.73
C ASP A 11 -11.14 -0.06 11.89
N VAL A 12 -10.62 -1.26 12.20
CA VAL A 12 -9.61 -1.94 11.36
C VAL A 12 -10.18 -2.23 9.97
N LYS A 13 -11.40 -2.77 9.88
CA LYS A 13 -12.04 -3.02 8.57
C LYS A 13 -12.25 -1.77 7.74
N ARG A 14 -12.61 -0.66 8.40
CA ARG A 14 -12.75 0.64 7.74
C ARG A 14 -11.41 1.11 7.19
N THR A 15 -10.39 1.15 8.05
CA THR A 15 -9.05 1.61 7.69
C THR A 15 -8.36 0.70 6.66
N GLU A 16 -8.66 -0.60 6.64
CA GLU A 16 -8.20 -1.53 5.59
C GLU A 16 -8.76 -1.18 4.20
N ARG A 17 -10.05 -0.79 4.12
CA ARG A 17 -10.63 -0.33 2.84
C ARG A 17 -9.99 0.97 2.37
N GLU A 18 -9.75 1.88 3.29
CA GLU A 18 -9.04 3.14 3.02
C GLU A 18 -7.61 2.85 2.52
N TRP A 19 -6.91 1.91 3.17
CA TRP A 19 -5.60 1.43 2.77
C TRP A 19 -5.60 0.89 1.34
N HIS A 20 -6.55 0.02 1.00
CA HIS A 20 -6.65 -0.52 -0.36
C HIS A 20 -6.94 0.55 -1.40
N ALA A 21 -7.78 1.53 -1.08
CA ALA A 21 -8.06 2.65 -1.98
C ALA A 21 -6.81 3.53 -2.22
N ALA A 22 -6.05 3.85 -1.15
CA ALA A 22 -4.79 4.59 -1.24
C ALA A 22 -3.72 3.80 -1.99
N SER A 23 -3.58 2.50 -1.69
CA SER A 23 -2.66 1.59 -2.37
C SER A 23 -2.93 1.51 -3.88
N ALA A 24 -4.20 1.45 -4.29
CA ALA A 24 -4.58 1.47 -5.71
C ALA A 24 -4.22 2.79 -6.42
N ARG A 25 -4.35 3.93 -5.73
CA ARG A 25 -3.89 5.23 -6.25
C ARG A 25 -2.38 5.25 -6.45
N GLY A 26 -1.62 4.75 -5.48
CA GLY A 26 -0.17 4.61 -5.57
C GLY A 26 0.23 3.69 -6.73
N GLN A 27 -0.44 2.56 -6.89
CA GLN A 27 -0.20 1.62 -7.99
C GLN A 27 -0.37 2.29 -9.36
N LEU A 28 -1.40 3.13 -9.52
CA LEU A 28 -1.62 3.88 -10.76
C LEU A 28 -0.46 4.84 -11.07
N GLN A 29 0.12 5.49 -10.07
CA GLN A 29 1.27 6.36 -10.29
C GLN A 29 2.55 5.56 -10.57
N LEU A 30 2.75 4.45 -9.86
CA LEU A 30 3.87 3.55 -10.08
C LEU A 30 3.88 3.02 -11.52
N ALA A 31 2.73 2.60 -12.04
CA ALA A 31 2.57 2.14 -13.41
C ALA A 31 2.90 3.24 -14.44
N LYS A 32 2.52 4.50 -14.16
CA LYS A 32 2.85 5.64 -15.04
C LYS A 32 4.35 5.92 -15.05
N ILE A 33 5.02 5.82 -13.91
CA ILE A 33 6.49 6.00 -13.84
C ILE A 33 7.16 4.91 -14.67
N ALA A 34 6.79 3.64 -14.45
CA ALA A 34 7.34 2.52 -15.20
C ALA A 34 7.13 2.68 -16.72
N ASP A 35 5.92 3.04 -17.15
CA ASP A 35 5.60 3.31 -18.56
C ASP A 35 6.42 4.46 -19.15
N CYS A 36 6.61 5.56 -18.40
CA CYS A 36 7.44 6.68 -18.85
C CYS A 36 8.91 6.28 -19.02
N VAL A 37 9.49 5.59 -18.04
CA VAL A 37 10.89 5.16 -18.10
C VAL A 37 11.09 4.17 -19.23
N GLN A 38 10.19 3.19 -19.37
CA GLN A 38 10.23 2.22 -20.47
C GLN A 38 10.14 2.92 -21.84
N LYS A 39 9.22 3.88 -22.00
CA LYS A 39 9.10 4.65 -23.25
C LYS A 39 10.36 5.45 -23.54
N THR A 40 11.00 6.05 -22.54
CA THR A 40 12.28 6.75 -22.73
C THR A 40 13.35 5.80 -23.25
N THR A 41 13.47 4.58 -22.71
CA THR A 41 14.40 3.57 -23.23
C THR A 41 14.10 3.18 -24.68
N TYR A 42 12.82 3.14 -25.08
CA TYR A 42 12.43 2.94 -26.49
C TYR A 42 12.67 4.16 -27.38
N LEU A 43 12.68 5.40 -26.85
CA LEU A 43 13.05 6.60 -27.62
C LEU A 43 14.53 6.62 -27.98
N GLU A 44 15.37 6.03 -27.12
CA GLU A 44 16.82 6.00 -27.28
C GLU A 44 17.31 4.87 -28.22
N GLY A 45 16.41 3.98 -28.67
CA GLY A 45 16.79 2.84 -29.49
C GLY A 45 16.68 3.05 -31.01
N GLU A 46 17.40 2.23 -31.77
CA GLU A 46 17.55 2.32 -33.24
C GLU A 46 16.25 2.12 -34.04
N HIS A 47 15.16 1.75 -33.37
CA HIS A 47 13.85 1.45 -33.97
C HIS A 47 13.10 2.69 -34.49
N TRP A 48 13.60 3.90 -34.21
CA TRP A 48 13.02 5.15 -34.70
C TRP A 48 13.31 5.45 -36.18
N GLY A 49 14.24 4.72 -36.81
CA GLY A 49 14.59 4.92 -38.24
C GLY A 49 14.93 6.39 -38.52
N LEU A 50 14.40 6.97 -39.60
CA LEU A 50 14.67 8.38 -39.98
C LEU A 50 14.25 9.42 -38.94
N LEU A 51 13.42 9.06 -37.95
CA LEU A 51 13.03 9.97 -36.88
C LEU A 51 14.10 10.06 -35.78
N SER A 52 15.05 9.12 -35.71
CA SER A 52 16.18 9.17 -34.77
C SER A 52 17.04 10.41 -34.97
N ASP A 53 17.09 10.90 -36.21
CA ASP A 53 17.89 12.05 -36.61
C ASP A 53 17.19 13.39 -36.30
N CYS A 54 15.94 13.35 -35.84
CA CYS A 54 15.17 14.54 -35.46
C CYS A 54 15.40 14.86 -33.97
N ALA A 55 16.56 15.45 -33.67
CA ALA A 55 16.99 15.78 -32.31
C ALA A 55 15.94 16.59 -31.52
N ASP A 56 15.31 17.59 -32.15
CA ASP A 56 14.26 18.41 -31.52
C ASP A 56 13.05 17.58 -31.09
N LEU A 57 12.67 16.57 -31.88
CA LEU A 57 11.54 15.70 -31.55
C LEU A 57 11.90 14.77 -30.40
N HIS A 58 13.11 14.21 -30.41
CA HIS A 58 13.65 13.35 -29.35
C HIS A 58 13.72 14.09 -28.02
N GLU A 59 14.27 15.30 -28.02
CA GLU A 59 14.40 16.14 -26.82
C GLU A 59 13.02 16.46 -26.24
N ARG A 60 12.08 16.90 -27.10
CA ARG A 60 10.72 17.25 -26.66
C ARG A 60 9.94 16.05 -26.15
N ALA A 61 10.07 14.88 -26.79
CA ALA A 61 9.39 13.67 -26.35
C ALA A 61 9.94 13.18 -25.00
N SER A 62 11.27 13.11 -24.87
CA SER A 62 11.95 12.69 -23.65
C SER A 62 11.66 13.64 -22.49
N SER A 63 11.73 14.95 -22.73
CA SER A 63 11.41 15.98 -21.73
C SER A 63 9.98 15.81 -21.20
N ARG A 64 8.98 15.61 -22.09
CA ARG A 64 7.58 15.37 -21.69
C ARG A 64 7.40 14.08 -20.88
N LEU A 65 8.08 13.00 -21.25
CA LEU A 65 8.01 11.73 -20.49
C LEU A 65 8.61 11.91 -19.10
N TRP A 66 9.76 12.57 -18.99
CA TRP A 66 10.37 12.86 -17.69
C TRP A 66 9.50 13.78 -16.85
N GLU A 67 8.92 14.84 -17.41
CA GLU A 67 7.98 15.69 -16.67
C GLU A 67 6.78 14.91 -16.12
N LEU A 68 6.26 13.94 -16.87
CA LEU A 68 5.16 13.08 -16.44
C LEU A 68 5.63 12.13 -15.33
N ALA A 69 6.80 11.50 -15.49
CA ALA A 69 7.39 10.62 -14.50
C ALA A 69 7.59 11.34 -13.16
N HIS A 70 8.19 12.54 -13.16
CA HIS A 70 8.39 13.34 -11.94
C HIS A 70 7.08 13.79 -11.29
N ARG A 71 6.04 14.08 -12.09
CA ARG A 71 4.70 14.40 -11.56
C ARG A 71 4.05 13.18 -10.92
N SER A 72 4.19 12.00 -11.54
CA SER A 72 3.69 10.75 -10.98
C SER A 72 4.49 10.32 -9.74
N GLN A 73 5.80 10.54 -9.69
CA GLN A 73 6.62 10.29 -8.51
C GLN A 73 6.16 11.12 -7.31
N ARG A 74 5.90 12.41 -7.49
CA ARG A 74 5.34 13.26 -6.42
C ARG A 74 4.01 12.71 -5.88
N ARG A 75 3.10 12.33 -6.78
CA ARG A 75 1.81 11.73 -6.39
C ARG A 75 1.95 10.34 -5.75
N LEU A 76 2.99 9.59 -6.12
CA LEU A 76 3.31 8.32 -5.50
C LEU A 76 3.76 8.53 -4.05
N LEU A 77 4.63 9.51 -3.81
CA LEU A 77 5.06 9.89 -2.46
C LEU A 77 3.88 10.39 -1.61
N GLU A 78 2.99 11.21 -2.17
CA GLU A 78 1.74 11.61 -1.50
C GLU A 78 0.88 10.40 -1.11
N SER A 79 0.87 9.35 -1.95
CA SER A 79 0.15 8.10 -1.64
C SER A 79 0.83 7.31 -0.51
N ILE A 80 2.17 7.36 -0.40
CA ILE A 80 2.91 6.77 0.72
C ILE A 80 2.60 7.52 2.02
N ASP A 81 2.58 8.85 1.99
CA ASP A 81 2.22 9.67 3.16
C ASP A 81 0.78 9.37 3.62
N GLU A 82 -0.14 9.20 2.67
CA GLU A 82 -1.52 8.79 2.96
C GLU A 82 -1.58 7.39 3.60
N LEU A 83 -0.84 6.41 3.08
CA LEU A 83 -0.76 5.07 3.67
C LEU A 83 -0.16 5.10 5.08
N ALA A 84 0.86 5.94 5.32
CA ALA A 84 1.45 6.14 6.64
C ALA A 84 0.44 6.76 7.62
N ALA A 85 -0.37 7.73 7.16
CA ALA A 85 -1.43 8.32 7.96
C ALA A 85 -2.53 7.31 8.31
N ILE A 86 -2.91 6.43 7.37
CA ILE A 86 -3.86 5.33 7.63
C ILE A 86 -3.26 4.35 8.64
N TYR A 87 -2.00 3.95 8.48
CA TYR A 87 -1.32 3.08 9.44
C TYR A 87 -1.24 3.69 10.85
N ALA A 88 -0.99 5.00 10.95
CA ALA A 88 -1.02 5.70 12.23
C ALA A 88 -2.41 5.65 12.89
N GLN A 89 -3.48 5.76 12.10
CA GLN A 89 -4.85 5.58 12.59
C GLN A 89 -5.11 4.15 13.06
N MET A 90 -4.66 3.15 12.31
CA MET A 90 -4.75 1.74 12.73
C MET A 90 -4.00 1.51 14.05
N SER A 91 -2.79 2.06 14.17
CA SER A 91 -1.94 1.92 15.37
C SER A 91 -2.57 2.58 16.60
N ALA A 92 -3.31 3.68 16.42
CA ALA A 92 -4.03 4.33 17.51
C ALA A 92 -5.12 3.44 18.13
N LEU A 93 -5.62 2.43 17.42
CA LEU A 93 -6.61 1.47 17.93
C LEU A 93 -6.07 0.56 19.04
N LEU A 94 -4.75 0.49 19.23
CA LEU A 94 -4.13 -0.17 20.38
C LEU A 94 -4.53 0.49 21.70
N GLN A 95 -4.87 1.78 21.68
CA GLN A 95 -5.39 2.47 22.85
C GLN A 95 -6.90 2.22 22.93
N PRO A 96 -7.40 1.42 23.90
CA PRO A 96 -8.82 1.16 24.01
C PRO A 96 -9.57 2.47 24.33
N PRO A 97 -10.79 2.67 23.78
CA PRO A 97 -11.57 3.86 24.05
C PRO A 97 -11.85 4.00 25.55
N SER A 98 -11.77 5.24 26.05
CA SER A 98 -12.05 5.58 27.44
C SER A 98 -13.46 5.14 27.82
N GLY A 99 -13.57 4.00 28.51
CA GLY A 99 -14.86 3.38 28.88
C GLY A 99 -15.09 1.97 28.36
N ALA A 100 -14.12 1.33 27.67
CA ALA A 100 -14.16 -0.09 27.32
C ALA A 100 -14.10 -0.99 28.58
N ARG A 101 -15.15 -0.95 29.40
CA ARG A 101 -15.33 -1.80 30.58
C ARG A 101 -16.20 -2.99 30.19
N LYS A 102 -15.71 -4.18 30.60
CA LYS A 102 -16.31 -5.55 30.57
C LYS A 102 -15.73 -6.55 29.56
N LEU A 103 -14.42 -6.50 29.28
CA LEU A 103 -13.71 -7.69 28.78
C LEU A 103 -12.88 -8.29 29.92
N ASP A 104 -12.86 -9.61 30.00
CA ASP A 104 -11.89 -10.33 30.83
C ASP A 104 -10.47 -10.03 30.35
N GLU A 105 -9.52 -9.95 31.28
CA GLU A 105 -8.13 -9.56 30.99
C GLU A 105 -7.47 -10.50 29.98
N THR A 106 -7.76 -11.80 30.05
CA THR A 106 -7.20 -12.79 29.09
C THR A 106 -7.71 -12.56 27.67
N THR A 107 -8.98 -12.13 27.55
CA THR A 107 -9.56 -11.81 26.24
C THR A 107 -8.99 -10.52 25.70
N ARG A 108 -8.86 -9.51 26.56
CA ARG A 108 -8.29 -8.22 26.19
C ARG A 108 -6.89 -8.41 25.60
N GLN A 109 -6.04 -9.16 26.30
CA GLN A 109 -4.68 -9.49 25.85
C GLN A 109 -4.69 -10.26 24.52
N ARG A 110 -5.60 -11.22 24.34
CA ARG A 110 -5.73 -11.96 23.07
C ARG A 110 -6.10 -11.04 21.91
N TYR A 111 -7.10 -10.17 22.08
CA TYR A 111 -7.52 -9.24 21.03
C TYR A 111 -6.44 -8.18 20.75
N GLU A 112 -5.70 -7.75 21.77
CA GLU A 112 -4.55 -6.87 21.60
C GLU A 112 -3.45 -7.57 20.78
N ALA A 113 -3.15 -8.84 21.07
CA ALA A 113 -2.18 -9.63 20.30
C ALA A 113 -2.60 -9.81 18.83
N PHE A 114 -3.89 -10.06 18.57
CA PHE A 114 -4.41 -10.10 17.20
C PHE A 114 -4.27 -8.77 16.47
N LEU A 115 -4.57 -7.65 17.13
CA LEU A 115 -4.38 -6.33 16.53
C LEU A 115 -2.92 -6.06 16.21
N VAL A 116 -1.99 -6.36 17.14
CA VAL A 116 -0.54 -6.24 16.92
C VAL A 116 -0.09 -7.08 15.72
N GLU A 117 -0.60 -8.30 15.59
CA GLU A 117 -0.30 -9.17 14.45
C GLU A 117 -0.72 -8.53 13.11
N ILE A 118 -1.96 -8.04 13.03
CA ILE A 118 -2.50 -7.35 11.85
C ILE A 118 -1.67 -6.09 11.55
N LEU A 119 -1.40 -5.25 12.55
CA LEU A 119 -0.60 -4.04 12.38
C LEU A 119 0.80 -4.35 11.83
N GLY A 120 1.44 -5.42 12.32
CA GLY A 120 2.74 -5.85 11.80
C GLY A 120 2.71 -6.25 10.32
N MET A 121 1.58 -6.71 9.79
CA MET A 121 1.42 -6.96 8.34
C MET A 121 1.42 -5.65 7.55
N PHE A 122 0.60 -4.68 7.97
CA PHE A 122 0.49 -3.37 7.32
C PHE A 122 1.77 -2.54 7.44
N GLU A 123 2.48 -2.62 8.56
CA GLU A 123 3.78 -1.96 8.75
C GLU A 123 4.80 -2.47 7.73
N ARG A 124 4.96 -3.79 7.62
CA ARG A 124 5.88 -4.40 6.65
C ARG A 124 5.52 -4.04 5.21
N GLU A 125 4.23 -4.03 4.89
CA GLU A 125 3.76 -3.61 3.57
C GLU A 125 4.04 -2.12 3.31
N LEU A 126 3.86 -1.25 4.30
CA LEU A 126 4.20 0.18 4.19
C LEU A 126 5.69 0.38 3.90
N VAL A 127 6.55 -0.33 4.63
CA VAL A 127 8.00 -0.29 4.43
C VAL A 127 8.36 -0.76 3.02
N ALA A 128 7.80 -1.90 2.57
CA ALA A 128 8.03 -2.41 1.22
C ALA A 128 7.62 -1.40 0.13
N LYS A 129 6.44 -0.79 0.27
CA LYS A 129 5.96 0.25 -0.67
C LYS A 129 6.82 1.51 -0.65
N SER A 130 7.32 1.90 0.52
CA SER A 130 8.22 3.05 0.66
C SER A 130 9.55 2.80 -0.04
N LEU A 131 10.12 1.59 0.09
CA LEU A 131 11.34 1.18 -0.61
C LEU A 131 11.16 1.18 -2.13
N VAL A 132 10.05 0.62 -2.63
CA VAL A 132 9.72 0.65 -4.06
C VAL A 132 9.61 2.09 -4.56
N SER A 133 8.96 2.97 -3.79
CA SER A 133 8.76 4.37 -4.20
C SER A 133 10.05 5.17 -4.21
N ALA A 134 10.99 4.86 -3.32
CA ALA A 134 12.32 5.45 -3.31
C ALA A 134 13.17 4.99 -4.49
N ASP A 135 13.07 3.72 -4.89
CA ASP A 135 13.94 3.13 -5.93
C ASP A 135 13.41 3.27 -7.37
N ILE A 136 12.08 3.26 -7.57
CA ILE A 136 11.47 3.13 -8.92
C ILE A 136 11.95 4.18 -9.92
N PHE A 137 12.29 5.38 -9.46
CA PHE A 137 12.71 6.47 -10.33
C PHE A 137 14.14 6.30 -10.86
N ASP A 138 15.00 5.65 -10.09
CA ASP A 138 16.40 5.37 -10.44
C ASP A 138 16.57 4.00 -11.11
N CYS A 139 15.58 3.12 -10.95
CA CYS A 139 15.54 1.83 -11.61
C CYS A 139 15.51 2.01 -13.14
N ARG A 140 16.45 1.38 -13.86
CA ARG A 140 16.49 1.35 -15.33
C ARG A 140 16.17 -0.03 -15.92
N GLN A 141 16.11 -1.05 -15.07
CA GLN A 141 15.87 -2.44 -15.49
C GLN A 141 14.37 -2.72 -15.53
N HIS A 142 13.87 -3.10 -16.70
CA HIS A 142 12.47 -3.41 -16.92
C HIS A 142 11.94 -4.54 -16.01
N ASP A 143 12.75 -5.58 -15.81
CA ASP A 143 12.35 -6.74 -14.98
C ASP A 143 12.18 -6.34 -13.51
N THR A 144 13.04 -5.47 -13.00
CA THR A 144 12.93 -4.91 -11.65
C THR A 144 11.67 -4.05 -11.48
N MET A 145 11.36 -3.20 -12.46
CA MET A 145 10.11 -2.42 -12.44
C MET A 145 8.87 -3.32 -12.47
N THR A 146 8.92 -4.39 -13.26
CA THR A 146 7.84 -5.38 -13.33
C THR A 146 7.65 -6.06 -11.98
N LEU A 147 8.75 -6.44 -11.31
CA LEU A 147 8.71 -6.99 -9.96
C LEU A 147 8.11 -5.99 -8.95
N TYR A 148 8.46 -4.71 -9.03
CA TYR A 148 7.90 -3.66 -8.17
C TYR A 148 6.40 -3.47 -8.37
N LEU A 149 5.93 -3.46 -9.62
CA LEU A 149 4.50 -3.40 -9.92
C LEU A 149 3.76 -4.61 -9.36
N ALA A 150 4.31 -5.81 -9.56
CA ALA A 150 3.73 -7.04 -9.04
C ALA A 150 3.71 -7.06 -7.50
N ALA A 151 4.82 -6.73 -6.84
CA ALA A 151 4.91 -6.66 -5.39
C ALA A 151 3.90 -5.66 -4.82
N TRP A 152 3.79 -4.47 -5.44
CA TRP A 152 2.82 -3.46 -5.01
C TRP A 152 1.38 -3.95 -5.08
N GLN A 153 1.03 -4.64 -6.16
CA GLN A 153 -0.32 -5.17 -6.39
C GLN A 153 -0.65 -6.33 -5.44
N MET A 154 0.29 -7.25 -5.26
CA MET A 154 0.08 -8.48 -4.50
C MET A 154 0.03 -8.24 -2.99
N GLN A 155 0.68 -7.19 -2.50
CA GLN A 155 0.78 -6.86 -1.07
C GLN A 155 1.25 -8.07 -0.23
N PRO A 156 2.44 -8.63 -0.52
CA PRO A 156 2.87 -9.94 -0.04
C PRO A 156 2.97 -10.06 1.49
N HIS A 157 3.01 -8.93 2.21
CA HIS A 157 3.07 -8.93 3.67
C HIS A 157 1.70 -8.96 4.35
N ILE A 158 0.61 -8.75 3.60
CA ILE A 158 -0.76 -8.78 4.09
C ILE A 158 -1.37 -10.16 3.84
N ASP A 159 -1.43 -10.97 4.90
CA ASP A 159 -2.09 -12.28 4.86
C ASP A 159 -3.60 -12.12 5.11
N LYS A 160 -4.36 -12.02 4.01
CA LYS A 160 -5.82 -11.89 4.06
C LYS A 160 -6.50 -13.10 4.70
N GLN A 161 -5.96 -14.31 4.48
CA GLN A 161 -6.54 -15.50 5.08
C GLN A 161 -6.41 -15.43 6.60
N ARG A 162 -5.25 -15.00 7.09
CA ARG A 162 -5.01 -14.83 8.53
C ARG A 162 -5.90 -13.75 9.14
N ILE A 163 -6.11 -12.63 8.44
CA ILE A 163 -7.04 -11.57 8.88
C ILE A 163 -8.46 -12.13 9.00
N ASP A 164 -8.93 -12.89 8.00
CA ASP A 164 -10.26 -13.54 8.02
C ASP A 164 -10.40 -14.54 9.18
N GLU A 165 -9.34 -15.29 9.49
CA GLU A 165 -9.31 -16.22 10.63
C GLU A 165 -9.43 -15.48 11.96
N VAL A 166 -8.67 -14.39 12.13
CA VAL A 166 -8.73 -13.54 13.33
C VAL A 166 -10.14 -12.96 13.49
N GLU A 167 -10.75 -12.46 12.41
CA GLU A 167 -12.12 -11.96 12.44
C GLU A 167 -13.09 -13.04 12.92
N LYS A 168 -13.01 -14.25 12.35
CA LYS A 168 -13.86 -15.38 12.77
C LYS A 168 -13.66 -15.74 14.24
N LEU A 169 -12.42 -15.74 14.73
CA LEU A 169 -12.12 -16.00 16.14
C LEU A 169 -12.76 -14.96 17.06
N VAL A 170 -12.67 -13.68 16.71
CA VAL A 170 -13.29 -12.58 17.46
C VAL A 170 -14.82 -12.69 17.45
N LEU A 171 -15.43 -13.00 16.30
CA LEU A 171 -16.87 -13.17 16.18
C LEU A 171 -17.39 -14.41 16.93
N ASN A 172 -16.64 -15.52 16.91
CA ASN A 172 -16.98 -16.72 17.67
C ASN A 172 -16.90 -16.47 19.17
N ASP A 173 -15.84 -15.80 19.65
CA ASP A 173 -15.71 -15.42 21.05
C ASP A 173 -16.87 -14.52 21.51
N ALA A 174 -17.43 -13.70 20.62
CA ALA A 174 -18.64 -12.91 20.88
C ALA A 174 -19.91 -13.77 21.00
N HIS A 175 -20.04 -14.78 20.12
CA HIS A 175 -21.22 -15.63 20.03
C HIS A 175 -21.37 -16.55 21.25
N TYR A 176 -20.26 -17.12 21.73
CA TYR A 176 -20.25 -18.03 22.89
C TYR A 176 -20.26 -17.34 24.26
N ARG A 177 -20.31 -15.99 24.30
CA ARG A 177 -20.43 -15.20 25.54
C ARG A 177 -21.84 -14.65 25.79
N LEU A 178 -22.78 -14.90 24.87
CA LEU A 178 -24.23 -14.71 25.05
C LEU A 178 -24.83 -15.96 25.71
#